data_AF-A0A519CDH7-F1
#
_entry.id   AF-A0A519CDH7-F1
#
_cell.length_a   1.000
_cell.length_b   1.000
_cell.length_c   1.000
_cell.angle_alpha   90.00
_cell.angle_beta   90.00
_cell.angle_gamma   90.00
#
_symmetry.space_group_name_H-M   'P 1'
#
loop_
_entity.id
_entity.type
_entity.pdbx_description
1 polymer ?
#
loop_
_entity_poly.entity_id
_entity_poly.type
_entity_poly.pdbx_seq_one_letter_code
_entity_poly.pdbx_strand_id
1 'polypeptide(L)' 'MNLENMPDQQKITAGFYYSLIPLAIAFWIGWGLKFNVWWDIGLYAVLIVMIGFGLIGGFVYSKQD' A
#
# COMPACT_ATOMS: atom_id res chain seq x y z
N MET A 1 16.63 -6.61 -26.86
CA MET A 1 16.17 -5.39 -26.15
C MET A 1 17.04 -5.26 -24.92
N ASN A 2 17.79 -4.16 -24.83
CA ASN A 2 18.76 -3.94 -23.76
C ASN A 2 18.00 -3.39 -22.53
N LEU A 3 18.10 -4.07 -21.39
CA LEU A 3 17.36 -3.77 -20.14
C LEU A 3 18.17 -2.87 -19.20
N GLU A 4 19.10 -2.09 -19.75
CA GLU A 4 19.89 -1.13 -18.99
C GLU A 4 19.07 0.15 -18.78
N ASN A 5 18.76 0.44 -17.52
CA ASN A 5 18.25 1.72 -17.01
C ASN A 5 16.77 2.05 -17.28
N MET A 6 15.90 1.53 -16.41
CA MET A 6 14.63 2.22 -16.12
C MET A 6 14.58 2.70 -14.66
N PRO A 7 15.31 3.78 -14.31
CA PRO A 7 15.10 4.49 -13.04
C PRO A 7 13.63 4.89 -12.82
N ASP A 8 12.86 5.04 -13.90
CA ASP A 8 11.42 5.32 -13.85
C ASP A 8 10.59 4.18 -13.25
N GLN A 9 10.97 2.91 -13.45
CA GLN A 9 10.21 1.77 -12.91
C GLN A 9 10.27 1.71 -11.38
N GLN A 10 11.42 2.05 -10.79
CA GLN A 10 11.59 2.10 -9.34
C GLN A 10 10.77 3.23 -8.70
N LYS A 11 10.75 4.42 -9.33
CA LYS A 11 9.89 5.54 -8.90
C LYS A 11 8.39 5.23 -9.01
N ILE A 12 7.98 4.59 -10.10
CA ILE A 12 6.58 4.17 -10.29
C ILE A 12 6.18 3.13 -9.24
N THR A 13 7.08 2.19 -8.92
CA THR A 13 6.82 1.15 -7.92
C THR A 13 6.77 1.74 -6.50
N ALA A 14 7.67 2.66 -6.15
CA ALA A 14 7.63 3.38 -4.88
C ALA A 14 6.32 4.19 -4.71
N GLY A 15 5.90 4.89 -5.75
CA GLY A 15 4.62 5.62 -5.76
C GLY A 15 3.41 4.71 -5.61
N PHE A 16 3.44 3.53 -6.25
CA PHE A 16 2.41 2.51 -6.08
C PHE A 16 2.31 2.03 -4.62
N TYR A 17 3.43 1.76 -3.95
CA TYR A 17 3.42 1.36 -2.55
C TYR A 17 2.89 2.44 -1.60
N TYR A 18 3.18 3.72 -1.88
CA TYR A 18 2.56 4.83 -1.15
C TYR A 18 1.05 4.93 -1.38
N SER A 19 0.57 4.56 -2.58
CA SER A 19 -0.87 4.55 -2.89
C SER A 19 -1.67 3.50 -2.10
N LEU A 20 -1.02 2.48 -1.53
CA LEU A 20 -1.68 1.50 -0.66
C LEU A 20 -2.20 2.13 0.64
N ILE A 21 -1.60 3.23 1.11
CA ILE A 21 -1.99 3.92 2.34
C ILE A 21 -3.38 4.59 2.20
N PRO A 22 -3.62 5.50 1.23
CA PRO A 22 -4.96 6.05 1.03
C PRO A 22 -5.97 4.98 0.61
N LEU A 23 -5.55 3.94 -0.11
CA LEU A 23 -6.43 2.82 -0.44
C LEU A 23 -6.86 2.03 0.80
N ALA A 24 -5.96 1.81 1.76
CA ALA A 24 -6.27 1.16 3.04
C ALA A 24 -7.29 1.99 3.84
N ILE A 25 -7.12 3.31 3.87
CA ILE A 25 -8.07 4.23 4.54
C ILE A 25 -9.44 4.19 3.84
N ALA A 26 -9.48 4.23 2.50
CA ALA A 26 -10.72 4.13 1.74
C ALA A 26 -11.43 2.78 1.99
N PHE A 27 -10.67 1.68 2.08
CA PHE A 27 -11.19 0.37 2.43
C PHE A 27 -11.79 0.35 3.85
N TRP A 28 -11.10 0.94 4.84
CA TRP A 28 -11.60 1.05 6.20
C TRP A 28 -12.95 1.77 6.26
N ILE A 29 -13.04 2.94 5.61
CA ILE A 29 -14.25 3.76 5.56
C ILE A 29 -15.37 3.02 4.83
N GLY A 30 -15.09 2.41 3.68
CA GLY A 30 -16.08 1.66 2.90
C GLY A 30 -16.64 0.47 3.68
N TRP A 31 -15.79 -0.24 4.42
CA TRP A 31 -16.22 -1.34 5.27
C TRP A 31 -17.06 -0.87 6.45
N GLY A 32 -16.60 0.17 7.15
CA GLY A 32 -17.32 0.77 8.27
C GLY A 32 -18.72 1.27 7.86
N LEU A 33 -18.86 1.85 6.68
CA LEU A 33 -20.16 2.28 6.15
C LEU A 33 -21.07 1.11 5.76
N LYS A 34 -20.52 0.06 5.13
CA LYS A 34 -21.31 -1.06 4.62
C LYS A 34 -21.78 -2.00 5.72
N PHE A 35 -20.90 -2.30 6.68
CA PHE A 35 -21.15 -3.29 7.72
C PHE A 35 -21.42 -2.68 9.10
N ASN A 36 -21.28 -1.35 9.25
CA ASN A 36 -21.35 -0.64 10.54
C ASN A 36 -20.33 -1.15 11.57
N VAL A 37 -19.26 -1.77 11.09
CA VAL A 37 -18.25 -2.44 11.89
C VAL A 37 -16.91 -1.77 11.62
N TRP A 38 -16.39 -1.10 12.64
CA TRP A 38 -15.19 -0.26 12.57
C TRP A 38 -13.96 -0.92 13.22
N TRP A 39 -14.20 -1.92 14.07
CA TRP A 39 -13.21 -2.51 14.98
C TRP A 39 -13.32 -4.04 14.99
N ASP A 40 -13.08 -4.65 13.83
CA ASP A 40 -13.18 -6.11 13.65
C ASP A 40 -11.84 -6.71 13.26
N ILE A 41 -11.58 -7.93 13.76
CA ILE A 41 -10.32 -8.63 13.53
C ILE A 41 -10.06 -8.90 12.03
N GLY A 42 -11.11 -9.16 11.26
CA GLY A 42 -11.05 -9.35 9.81
C GLY A 42 -10.71 -8.06 9.07
N LEU A 43 -11.25 -6.93 9.54
CA LEU A 43 -10.93 -5.61 8.99
C LEU A 43 -9.47 -5.23 9.28
N TYR A 44 -8.99 -5.47 10.51
CA TYR A 44 -7.59 -5.25 10.85
C TYR A 44 -6.63 -6.16 10.09
N ALA A 45 -7.01 -7.41 9.84
CA ALA A 45 -6.19 -8.34 9.05
C ALA A 45 -5.91 -7.77 7.65
N VAL A 46 -6.90 -7.15 7.01
CA VAL A 46 -6.72 -6.51 5.69
C VAL A 46 -5.91 -5.22 5.82
N LEU A 47 -6.19 -4.38 6.82
CA LEU A 47 -5.50 -3.10 7.02
C LEU A 47 -4.01 -3.26 7.33
N ILE A 48 -3.66 -4.16 8.24
CA ILE A 48 -2.26 -4.40 8.63
C ILE A 48 -1.48 -4.97 7.45
N VAL A 49 -2.09 -5.83 6.64
CA VAL A 49 -1.46 -6.37 5.43
C VAL A 49 -1.24 -5.25 4.41
N MET A 50 -2.25 -4.44 4.10
CA MET A 50 -2.10 -3.34 3.14
C MET A 50 -1.09 -2.28 3.60
N ILE A 51 -1.14 -1.87 4.86
CA ILE A 51 -0.19 -0.90 5.43
C ILE A 51 1.20 -1.51 5.52
N GLY A 52 1.31 -2.77 5.93
CA GLY A 52 2.59 -3.50 6.00
C GLY A 52 3.25 -3.59 4.64
N PHE A 53 2.52 -3.99 3.60
CA PHE A 53 3.03 -3.98 2.23
C PHE A 53 3.33 -2.57 1.73
N GLY A 54 2.49 -1.58 2.03
CA GLY A 54 2.74 -0.18 1.67
C GLY A 54 4.00 0.40 2.30
N LEU A 55 4.23 0.13 3.59
CA LEU A 55 5.40 0.59 4.33
C LEU A 55 6.67 -0.17 3.95
N ILE A 56 6.61 -1.50 3.83
CA ILE A 56 7.77 -2.31 3.45
C ILE A 56 8.17 -2.01 2.01
N GLY A 57 7.20 -1.96 1.08
CA GLY A 57 7.47 -1.62 -0.31
C GLY A 57 7.95 -0.17 -0.46
N GLY A 58 7.38 0.77 0.29
CA GLY A 58 7.87 2.14 0.36
C GLY A 58 9.30 2.23 0.88
N PHE A 59 9.64 1.52 1.96
CA PHE A 59 10.98 1.53 2.55
C PHE A 59 12.03 0.83 1.68
N VAL A 60 11.71 -0.34 1.11
CA VAL A 60 12.63 -1.10 0.25
C VAL A 60 12.99 -0.31 -1.00
N TYR A 61 12.01 0.36 -1.61
CA TYR A 61 12.26 1.18 -2.80
C TYR A 61 12.82 2.57 -2.49
N SER A 62 12.50 3.16 -1.33
CA SER A 62 13.06 4.46 -0.92
C SER A 62 14.54 4.39 -0.52
N LYS A 63 15.08 3.20 -0.24
CA LYS A 63 16.47 3.01 0.21
C LYS A 63 17.47 2.74 -0.93
N GLN A 64 17.02 2.78 -2.18
CA GLN A 64 17.88 2.63 -3.37
C GLN A 64 18.13 3.95 -4.11
N ASP A 65 17.77 5.09 -3.51
CA ASP A 65 18.29 6.42 -3.86
C ASP A 65 19.63 6.70 -3.15
#